data_AF-A0A7M3X7V7-F1
#
_entry.id   AF-A0A7M3X7V7-F1
#
_cell.length_a   1.000
_cell.length_b   1.000
_cell.length_c   1.000
_cell.angle_alpha   90.00
_cell.angle_beta   90.00
_cell.angle_gamma   90.00
#
_symmetry.space_group_name_H-M   'P 1'
#
loop_
_entity.id
_entity.type
_entity.pdbx_description
1 polymer ?
#
loop_
_entity_poly.entity_id
_entity_poly.type
_entity_poly.pdbx_seq_one_letter_code
_entity_poly.pdbx_strand_id
1 'polypeptide(L)'
;MSERWSWVPHLWGLLTPLITAACLLAGGQWMVLPLVLFLGVYPLIEVALGQSDKTEPLQEGRAHNVIVHLHAVLVPLMVCVLLWRVSVDGWTLMVGLGAASAGLSNGASGIVAAHELGHRRPRSKSWWTARLSLFSVLYLHFTTEHNHTHHRHWARDVDP
;
A
#
# COMPACT_ATOMS: atom_id res chain seq x y z
N MET A 1 -9.11 10.30 -22.55
CA MET A 1 -7.68 10.67 -22.38
C MET A 1 -6.90 9.90 -23.44
N SER A 2 -5.87 10.47 -24.07
CA SER A 2 -5.03 9.68 -25.00
C SER A 2 -4.36 8.53 -24.24
N GLU A 3 -4.12 7.37 -24.87
CA GLU A 3 -3.44 6.21 -24.26
C GLU A 3 -2.14 6.58 -23.51
N ARG A 4 -1.44 7.64 -23.92
CA ARG A 4 -0.22 8.13 -23.26
C ARG A 4 -0.37 8.55 -21.80
N TRP A 5 -1.57 8.89 -21.34
CA TRP A 5 -1.82 9.45 -20.00
C TRP A 5 -2.72 8.57 -19.12
N SER A 6 -3.04 7.35 -19.54
CA SER A 6 -3.88 6.40 -18.79
C SER A 6 -3.31 6.04 -17.41
N TRP A 7 -1.99 6.22 -17.22
CA TRP A 7 -1.31 5.95 -15.95
C TRP A 7 -1.44 7.09 -14.92
N VAL A 8 -1.78 8.32 -15.32
CA VAL A 8 -1.81 9.49 -14.42
C VAL A 8 -2.76 9.33 -13.22
N PRO A 9 -3.99 8.79 -13.38
CA PRO A 9 -4.88 8.58 -12.24
C PRO A 9 -4.28 7.67 -11.16
N HIS A 10 -3.38 6.75 -11.51
CA HIS A 10 -2.74 5.85 -10.56
C HIS A 10 -1.80 6.57 -9.58
N LEU A 11 -1.37 7.80 -9.89
CA LEU A 11 -0.64 8.64 -8.93
C LEU A 11 -1.48 8.98 -7.70
N TRP A 12 -2.82 8.95 -7.81
CA TRP A 12 -3.71 9.18 -6.67
C TRP A 12 -3.52 8.13 -5.58
N GLY A 13 -3.14 6.90 -5.94
CA GLY A 13 -2.81 5.86 -4.98
C GLY A 13 -1.68 6.27 -4.03
N LEU A 14 -0.71 7.05 -4.50
CA LEU A 14 0.41 7.52 -3.67
C LEU A 14 -0.01 8.56 -2.63
N LEU A 15 -1.20 9.18 -2.75
CA LEU A 15 -1.66 10.15 -1.77
C LEU A 15 -1.79 9.54 -0.38
N THR A 16 -2.28 8.30 -0.27
CA THR A 16 -2.48 7.64 1.02
C THR A 16 -1.19 7.50 1.83
N PRO A 17 -0.13 6.86 1.31
CA PRO A 17 1.12 6.78 2.07
C PRO A 17 1.76 8.15 2.28
N LEU A 18 1.68 9.08 1.32
CA LEU A 18 2.28 10.42 1.48
C LEU A 18 1.58 11.24 2.57
N ILE A 19 0.25 11.26 2.59
CA ILE A 19 -0.53 11.95 3.63
C ILE A 19 -0.30 11.29 4.98
N THR A 20 -0.27 9.96 5.05
CA THR A 20 -0.03 9.23 6.29
C THR A 20 1.34 9.56 6.88
N ALA A 21 2.39 9.56 6.05
CA ALA A 21 3.73 9.96 6.48
C ALA A 21 3.74 11.43 6.95
N ALA A 22 3.11 12.34 6.21
CA ALA A 22 3.02 13.75 6.60
C ALA A 22 2.30 13.95 7.95
N CYS A 23 1.19 13.25 8.16
CA CYS A 23 0.44 13.27 9.42
C CYS A 23 1.25 12.71 10.59
N LEU A 24 2.00 11.63 10.38
CA LEU A 24 2.94 11.11 11.38
C LEU A 24 4.09 12.08 11.63
N LEU A 25 4.60 12.80 10.62
CA LEU A 25 5.64 13.82 10.81
C LEU A 25 5.11 15.07 11.53
N ALA A 26 3.85 15.44 11.33
CA ALA A 26 3.20 16.52 12.06
C ALA A 26 2.89 16.15 13.52
N GLY A 27 2.49 14.90 13.78
CA GLY A 27 2.17 14.41 15.12
C GLY A 27 0.83 14.94 15.66
N GLY A 28 0.59 14.72 16.96
CA GLY A 28 -0.64 15.13 17.62
C GLY A 28 -1.92 14.59 16.96
N GLN A 29 -2.94 15.45 16.87
CA GLN A 29 -4.27 15.12 16.35
C GLN A 29 -4.24 14.72 14.87
N TRP A 30 -3.27 15.20 14.11
CA TRP A 30 -3.15 14.91 12.67
C TRP A 30 -2.98 13.42 12.39
N MET A 31 -2.48 12.65 13.35
CA MET A 31 -2.25 11.21 13.21
C MET A 31 -3.54 10.39 13.01
N VAL A 32 -4.72 10.93 13.35
CA VAL A 32 -6.02 10.27 13.09
C VAL A 32 -6.55 10.53 11.67
N LEU A 33 -6.06 11.58 11.00
CA LEU A 33 -6.61 12.03 9.73
C LEU A 33 -6.55 10.94 8.63
N PRO A 34 -5.49 10.13 8.49
CA PRO A 34 -5.47 9.07 7.49
C PRO A 34 -6.59 8.04 7.68
N LEU A 35 -6.93 7.67 8.93
CA LEU A 35 -8.06 6.78 9.20
C LEU A 35 -9.38 7.39 8.71
N VAL A 36 -9.62 8.67 9.01
CA VAL A 36 -10.83 9.39 8.59
C VAL A 36 -10.92 9.48 7.07
N LEU A 37 -9.80 9.81 6.42
CA LEU A 37 -9.74 9.89 4.96
C LEU A 37 -10.03 8.53 4.32
N PHE A 38 -9.39 7.48 4.82
CA PHE A 38 -9.39 6.18 4.15
C PHE A 38 -10.66 5.37 4.44
N LEU A 39 -11.19 5.44 5.67
CA LEU A 39 -12.41 4.71 6.07
C LEU A 39 -13.69 5.52 5.89
N GLY A 40 -13.59 6.86 5.82
CA GLY A 40 -14.74 7.74 5.67
C GLY A 40 -14.80 8.38 4.28
N VAL A 41 -13.79 9.18 3.93
CA VAL A 41 -13.85 10.03 2.74
C VAL A 41 -13.74 9.23 1.44
N TYR A 42 -12.81 8.27 1.36
CA TYR A 42 -12.58 7.50 0.13
C TYR A 42 -13.81 6.67 -0.29
N PRO A 43 -14.48 5.91 0.60
CA PRO A 43 -15.71 5.23 0.25
C PRO A 43 -16.82 6.16 -0.25
N LEU A 44 -16.95 7.36 0.33
CA LEU A 44 -17.94 8.35 -0.13
C LEU A 44 -17.61 8.87 -1.53
N ILE A 45 -16.33 9.12 -1.82
CA ILE A 45 -15.88 9.50 -3.17
C ILE A 45 -16.16 8.37 -4.15
N GLU A 46 -15.87 7.12 -3.79
CA GLU A 46 -16.11 5.95 -4.63
C GLU A 46 -17.60 5.82 -5.00
N VAL A 47 -18.50 5.94 -4.01
CA VAL A 47 -19.94 5.91 -4.23
C VAL A 47 -20.40 7.08 -5.11
N ALA A 48 -19.83 8.28 -4.93
CA ALA A 48 -20.20 9.45 -5.72
C ALA A 48 -19.72 9.38 -7.18
N LEU A 49 -18.55 8.76 -7.42
CA LEU A 49 -18.00 8.59 -8.78
C LEU A 49 -18.64 7.42 -9.54
N GLY A 50 -19.13 6.40 -8.82
CA GLY A 50 -19.75 5.22 -9.42
C GLY A 50 -18.74 4.29 -10.10
N GLN A 51 -19.25 3.26 -10.80
CA GLN A 51 -18.46 2.25 -11.48
C GLN A 51 -18.43 2.50 -13.01
N SER A 52 -17.39 2.01 -13.67
CA SER A 52 -17.29 2.03 -15.13
C SER A 52 -17.34 0.62 -15.71
N ASP A 53 -18.16 0.41 -16.73
CA ASP A 53 -18.25 -0.87 -17.46
C ASP A 53 -17.07 -1.07 -18.43
N LYS A 54 -16.22 -0.04 -18.62
CA LYS A 54 -15.08 -0.10 -19.52
C LYS A 54 -13.83 -0.55 -18.79
N THR A 55 -13.42 -1.79 -19.06
CA THR A 55 -12.14 -2.34 -18.63
C THR A 55 -11.17 -2.35 -19.81
N GLU A 56 -10.30 -1.35 -19.90
CA GLU A 56 -9.14 -1.42 -20.79
C GLU A 56 -7.97 -2.03 -20.02
N PRO A 57 -7.50 -3.25 -20.38
CA PRO A 57 -6.40 -3.88 -19.67
C PRO A 57 -5.15 -3.00 -19.80
N LEU A 58 -4.70 -2.51 -18.66
CA LEU A 58 -3.54 -1.65 -18.58
C LEU A 58 -2.30 -2.41 -19.03
N GLN A 59 -1.59 -1.85 -20.01
CA GLN A 59 -0.26 -2.35 -20.34
C GLN A 59 0.74 -1.92 -19.26
N GLU A 60 1.43 -2.88 -18.67
CA GLU A 60 2.55 -2.61 -17.77
C GLU A 60 3.59 -1.76 -18.50
N GLY A 61 3.63 -0.48 -18.15
CA GLY A 61 4.57 0.49 -18.67
C GLY A 61 5.58 0.91 -17.62
N ARG A 62 6.61 1.66 -18.05
CA ARG A 62 7.63 2.21 -17.14
C ARG A 62 7.03 3.03 -16.00
N ALA A 63 5.94 3.76 -16.24
CA ALA A 63 5.25 4.56 -15.23
C ALA A 63 4.65 3.69 -14.10
N HIS A 64 3.85 2.67 -14.45
CA HIS A 64 3.28 1.72 -13.48
C HIS A 64 4.36 1.02 -12.68
N ASN A 65 5.44 0.60 -13.35
CA ASN A 65 6.58 -0.01 -12.69
C ASN A 65 7.18 0.92 -11.61
N VAL A 66 7.36 2.21 -11.92
CA VAL A 66 7.87 3.18 -10.93
C VAL A 66 6.89 3.37 -9.78
N ILE A 67 5.60 3.54 -10.08
CA ILE A 67 4.56 3.76 -9.06
C ILE A 67 4.49 2.59 -8.06
N VAL A 68 4.48 1.36 -8.56
CA VAL A 68 4.46 0.16 -7.70
C VAL A 68 5.72 0.09 -6.82
N HIS A 69 6.90 0.40 -7.34
CA HIS A 69 8.11 0.44 -6.51
C HIS A 69 8.06 1.57 -5.46
N LEU A 70 7.50 2.73 -5.79
CA LEU A 70 7.33 3.83 -4.84
C LEU A 70 6.44 3.39 -3.66
N HIS A 71 5.29 2.77 -3.95
CA HIS A 71 4.44 2.19 -2.91
C HIS A 71 5.19 1.21 -2.01
N ALA A 72 5.92 0.26 -2.60
CA ALA A 72 6.64 -0.75 -1.82
C ALA A 72 7.80 -0.17 -0.98
N VAL A 73 8.49 0.87 -1.46
CA VAL A 73 9.56 1.56 -0.71
C VAL A 73 8.99 2.44 0.41
N LEU A 74 7.80 3.00 0.23
CA LEU A 74 7.15 3.81 1.27
C LEU A 74 6.78 2.98 2.51
N VAL A 75 6.61 1.66 2.40
CA VAL A 75 6.28 0.77 3.53
C VAL A 75 7.37 0.77 4.62
N PRO A 76 8.64 0.40 4.36
CA PRO A 76 9.69 0.46 5.37
C PRO A 76 9.94 1.89 5.86
N LEU A 77 9.82 2.89 4.98
CA LEU A 77 9.96 4.30 5.39
C LEU A 77 8.87 4.72 6.38
N MET A 78 7.63 4.28 6.17
CA MET A 78 6.51 4.52 7.09
C MET A 78 6.78 3.94 8.47
N VAL A 79 7.33 2.72 8.51
CA VAL A 79 7.73 2.08 9.77
C VAL A 79 8.81 2.89 10.47
N CYS A 80 9.84 3.35 9.75
CA CYS A 80 10.87 4.22 10.31
C CYS A 80 10.28 5.53 10.88
N VAL A 81 9.36 6.17 10.16
CA VAL A 81 8.70 7.41 10.60
C VAL A 81 7.83 7.16 11.84
N LEU A 82 7.10 6.03 11.88
CA LEU A 82 6.32 5.64 13.05
C LEU A 82 7.21 5.39 14.27
N LEU A 83 8.32 4.64 14.11
CA LEU A 83 9.25 4.38 15.21
C LEU A 83 9.91 5.66 15.71
N TRP A 84 10.27 6.57 14.79
CA TRP A 84 10.74 7.90 15.16
C TRP A 84 9.67 8.68 15.93
N ARG A 85 8.42 8.68 15.49
CA ARG A 85 7.31 9.33 16.20
C ARG A 85 7.13 8.79 17.61
N VAL A 86 7.14 7.47 17.77
CA VAL A 86 7.10 6.81 19.09
C VAL A 86 8.29 7.23 19.96
N SER A 87 9.48 7.40 19.38
CA SER A 87 10.67 7.83 20.12
C SER A 87 10.61 9.27 20.64
N VAL A 88 9.85 10.15 19.97
CA VAL A 88 9.71 11.57 20.35
C VAL A 88 8.58 11.75 21.36
N ASP A 89 7.40 11.19 21.09
CA ASP A 89 6.18 11.45 21.86
C ASP A 89 5.90 10.38 22.93
N GLY A 90 6.60 9.24 22.88
CA GLY A 90 6.27 8.04 23.65
C GLY A 90 5.00 7.34 23.14
N TRP A 91 4.52 6.36 23.90
CA TRP A 91 3.27 5.66 23.56
C TRP A 91 2.06 6.38 24.15
N THR A 92 1.35 7.13 23.30
CA THR A 92 0.11 7.84 23.64
C THR A 92 -1.05 7.35 22.79
N LEU A 93 -2.29 7.71 23.16
CA LEU A 93 -3.47 7.38 22.34
C LEU A 93 -3.32 7.88 20.90
N MET A 94 -2.82 9.12 20.72
CA MET A 94 -2.64 9.69 19.38
C MET A 94 -1.57 8.94 18.58
N VAL A 95 -0.48 8.51 19.22
CA VAL A 95 0.54 7.66 18.57
C VAL A 95 -0.02 6.29 18.21
N GLY A 96 -0.88 5.70 19.07
CA GLY A 96 -1.61 4.48 18.76
C GLY A 96 -2.52 4.62 17.53
N LEU A 97 -3.26 5.74 17.42
CA LEU A 97 -4.03 6.07 16.22
C LEU A 97 -3.14 6.29 15.00
N GLY A 98 -1.97 6.91 15.17
CA GLY A 98 -0.96 7.04 14.13
C GLY A 98 -0.42 5.69 13.66
N ALA A 99 -0.20 4.75 14.57
CA ALA A 99 0.18 3.38 14.23
C ALA A 99 -0.92 2.66 13.45
N ALA A 100 -2.19 2.84 13.82
CA ALA A 100 -3.33 2.32 13.07
C ALA A 100 -3.42 2.94 11.66
N SER A 101 -3.24 4.25 11.53
CA SER A 101 -3.13 4.96 10.24
C SER A 101 -2.01 4.38 9.36
N ALA A 102 -0.82 4.19 9.93
CA ALA A 102 0.34 3.60 9.24
C ALA A 102 0.05 2.17 8.78
N GLY A 103 -0.53 1.35 9.67
CA GLY A 103 -0.92 -0.02 9.39
C GLY A 103 -1.94 -0.10 8.24
N LEU A 104 -2.96 0.75 8.27
CA LEU A 104 -3.98 0.80 7.21
C LEU A 104 -3.36 1.21 5.86
N SER A 105 -2.52 2.26 5.85
CA SER A 105 -1.82 2.70 4.63
C SER A 105 -0.89 1.61 4.07
N ASN A 106 -0.13 0.93 4.94
CA ASN A 106 0.79 -0.13 4.53
C ASN A 106 0.05 -1.40 4.08
N GLY A 107 -1.09 -1.73 4.69
CA GLY A 107 -1.95 -2.82 4.25
C GLY A 107 -2.52 -2.55 2.87
N ALA A 108 -3.19 -1.40 2.70
CA ALA A 108 -3.92 -1.10 1.47
C ALA A 108 -3.01 -0.82 0.27
N SER A 109 -1.91 -0.09 0.45
CA SER A 109 -1.02 0.27 -0.66
C SER A 109 0.24 -0.61 -0.72
N GLY A 110 0.77 -0.98 0.45
CA GLY A 110 2.05 -1.68 0.56
C GLY A 110 1.99 -3.16 0.21
N ILE A 111 0.98 -3.88 0.71
CA ILE A 111 0.80 -5.31 0.40
C ILE A 111 0.44 -5.50 -1.07
N VAL A 112 -0.44 -4.66 -1.63
CA VAL A 112 -0.78 -4.70 -3.06
C VAL A 112 0.47 -4.49 -3.92
N ALA A 113 1.29 -3.48 -3.63
CA ALA A 113 2.53 -3.29 -4.37
C ALA A 113 3.53 -4.45 -4.19
N ALA A 114 3.63 -5.02 -2.98
CA ALA A 114 4.50 -6.16 -2.73
C ALA A 114 4.00 -7.44 -3.41
N HIS A 115 2.69 -7.60 -3.57
CA HIS A 115 2.08 -8.67 -4.35
C HIS A 115 2.56 -8.58 -5.80
N GLU A 116 2.35 -7.43 -6.45
CA GLU A 116 2.75 -7.23 -7.86
C GLU A 116 4.25 -7.43 -8.08
N LEU A 117 5.10 -6.91 -7.19
CA LEU A 117 6.55 -7.09 -7.27
C LEU A 117 7.00 -8.51 -6.90
N GLY A 118 6.24 -9.20 -6.06
CA GLY A 118 6.51 -10.57 -5.58
C GLY A 118 6.32 -11.64 -6.65
N HIS A 119 5.45 -11.40 -7.63
CA HIS A 119 5.29 -12.24 -8.83
C HIS A 119 6.47 -12.21 -9.79
N ARG A 120 7.31 -11.19 -9.68
CA ARG A 120 8.42 -11.01 -10.61
C ARG A 120 9.55 -11.98 -10.33
N ARG A 121 10.46 -12.10 -11.29
CA ARG A 121 11.58 -13.06 -11.27
C ARG A 121 12.22 -13.14 -9.88
N PRO A 122 12.29 -14.33 -9.26
CA PRO A 122 12.92 -14.51 -7.97
C PRO A 122 14.33 -13.93 -7.92
N ARG A 123 14.69 -13.31 -6.78
CA ARG A 123 15.97 -12.63 -6.56
C ARG A 123 16.25 -11.39 -7.43
N SER A 124 15.30 -10.93 -8.23
CA SER A 124 15.40 -9.63 -8.90
C SER A 124 15.32 -8.46 -7.90
N LYS A 125 15.64 -7.25 -8.36
CA LYS A 125 15.49 -6.02 -7.54
C LYS A 125 14.05 -5.86 -7.05
N SER A 126 13.07 -6.00 -7.95
CA SER A 126 11.65 -5.96 -7.60
C SER A 126 11.27 -7.00 -6.56
N TRP A 127 11.75 -8.24 -6.72
CA TRP A 127 11.48 -9.31 -5.75
C TRP A 127 12.02 -8.94 -4.36
N TRP A 128 13.26 -8.44 -4.27
CA TRP A 128 13.81 -7.99 -2.98
C TRP A 128 13.06 -6.80 -2.39
N THR A 129 12.59 -5.86 -3.21
CA THR A 129 11.74 -4.75 -2.76
C THR A 129 10.42 -5.28 -2.16
N ALA A 130 9.78 -6.27 -2.79
CA ALA A 130 8.61 -6.95 -2.22
C ALA A 130 8.93 -7.63 -0.87
N ARG A 131 10.05 -8.37 -0.79
CA ARG A 131 10.46 -9.06 0.44
C ARG A 131 10.69 -8.08 1.59
N LEU A 132 11.34 -6.95 1.33
CA LEU A 132 11.57 -5.91 2.33
C LEU A 132 10.25 -5.28 2.79
N SER A 133 9.38 -4.92 1.85
CA SER A 133 8.05 -4.38 2.15
C SER A 133 7.23 -5.34 3.03
N LEU A 134 7.14 -6.62 2.64
CA LEU A 134 6.41 -7.64 3.42
C LEU A 134 7.04 -7.92 4.78
N PHE A 135 8.37 -7.89 4.87
CA PHE A 135 9.06 -8.00 6.15
C PHE A 135 8.68 -6.84 7.08
N SER A 136 8.60 -5.61 6.56
CA SER A 136 8.23 -4.43 7.35
C SER A 136 6.81 -4.48 7.92
N VAL A 137 5.91 -5.27 7.32
CA VAL A 137 4.55 -5.51 7.83
C VAL A 137 4.39 -6.90 8.46
N LEU A 138 5.51 -7.58 8.73
CA LEU A 138 5.56 -8.91 9.35
C LEU A 138 4.79 -10.01 8.58
N TYR A 139 4.60 -9.85 7.27
CA TYR A 139 3.83 -10.77 6.43
C TYR A 139 4.68 -11.43 5.32
N LEU A 140 5.88 -11.86 5.69
CA LEU A 140 6.87 -12.34 4.73
C LEU A 140 6.47 -13.64 3.99
N HIS A 141 5.55 -14.43 4.52
CA HIS A 141 5.10 -15.67 3.88
C HIS A 141 4.03 -15.46 2.80
N PHE A 142 3.48 -14.24 2.68
CA PHE A 142 2.42 -13.90 1.71
C PHE A 142 2.76 -14.35 0.28
N THR A 143 3.95 -14.04 -0.24
CA THR A 143 4.32 -14.43 -1.61
C THR A 143 4.43 -15.94 -1.80
N THR A 144 4.74 -16.69 -0.74
CA THR A 144 4.84 -18.15 -0.82
C THR A 144 3.44 -18.75 -0.91
N GLU A 145 2.57 -18.34 0.02
CA GLU A 145 1.17 -18.75 0.09
C GLU A 145 0.41 -18.36 -1.17
N HIS A 146 0.53 -17.11 -1.58
CA HIS A 146 -0.15 -16.59 -2.76
C HIS A 146 0.34 -17.27 -4.05
N ASN A 147 1.65 -17.32 -4.29
CA ASN A 147 2.18 -17.77 -5.59
C ASN A 147 2.15 -19.30 -5.75
N HIS A 148 2.30 -20.07 -4.66
CA HIS A 148 2.38 -21.53 -4.73
C HIS A 148 1.10 -22.24 -4.30
N THR A 149 0.24 -21.58 -3.52
CA THR A 149 -1.03 -22.16 -3.06
C THR A 149 -2.20 -21.49 -3.76
N HIS A 150 -2.43 -20.18 -3.57
CA HIS A 150 -3.63 -19.50 -4.11
C HIS A 150 -3.71 -19.61 -5.63
N HIS A 151 -2.67 -19.22 -6.38
CA HIS A 151 -2.68 -19.35 -7.85
C HIS A 151 -2.88 -20.79 -8.35
N ARG A 152 -2.48 -21.79 -7.55
CA ARG A 152 -2.62 -23.20 -7.90
C ARG A 152 -4.00 -23.78 -7.54
N HIS A 153 -4.59 -23.30 -6.46
CA HIS A 153 -5.79 -23.89 -5.84
C HIS A 153 -6.98 -22.93 -5.76
N TRP A 154 -6.93 -21.78 -6.46
CA TRP A 154 -7.98 -20.77 -6.43
C TRP A 154 -9.39 -21.37 -6.57
N ALA A 155 -10.32 -20.89 -5.74
CA ALA A 155 -11.70 -21.37 -5.66
C ALA A 155 -11.87 -22.87 -5.29
N ARG A 156 -10.96 -23.40 -4.46
CA ARG A 156 -11.06 -24.74 -3.85
C ARG A 156 -10.93 -24.66 -2.34
N ASP A 157 -11.36 -25.70 -1.63
CA ASP A 157 -11.33 -25.78 -0.15
C ASP A 157 -9.92 -25.68 0.47
N VAL A 158 -8.87 -25.87 -0.33
CA VAL A 158 -7.45 -25.79 0.10
C VAL A 158 -6.79 -24.46 -0.26
N ASP A 159 -7.55 -23.50 -0.79
CA ASP A 159 -7.15 -22.11 -0.97
C ASP A 159 -7.07 -21.42 0.41
N PRO A 160 -5.90 -20.89 0.81
CA PRO A 160 -5.68 -20.30 2.14
C PRO A 160 -6.52 -19.06 2.45
#